data_AF-A0A1G5S1B9-F1
#
_entry.id   AF-A0A1G5S1B9-F1
#
_cell.length_a   1.000
_cell.length_b   1.000
_cell.length_c   1.000
_cell.angle_alpha   90.00
_cell.angle_beta   90.00
_cell.angle_gamma   90.00
#
_symmetry.space_group_name_H-M   'P 1'
#
loop_
_entity.id
_entity.type
_entity.pdbx_description
1 polymer ?
#
loop_
_entity_poly.entity_id
_entity_poly.type
_entity_poly.pdbx_seq_one_letter_code
_entity_poly.pdbx_strand_id
1 'polypeptide(L)' 'MADIKDIIKQLGGNKDLMKQLSTADLSQAKDLLKKANIDISDADIKKVQAALADGKLDFGEIKDLAGAFMK' A
#
# COMPACT_ATOMS: atom_id res chain seq x y z
N MET A 1 9.30 14.02 -2.03
CA MET A 1 8.98 12.78 -1.29
C MET A 1 7.64 12.33 -1.84
N ALA A 2 7.55 11.14 -2.45
CA ALA A 2 6.22 10.60 -2.74
C ALA A 2 5.56 10.34 -1.39
N ASP A 3 4.41 10.96 -1.14
CA ASP A 3 3.70 10.74 0.11
C ASP A 3 3.33 9.27 0.20
N ILE A 4 3.60 8.63 1.34
CA ILE A 4 3.17 7.26 1.63
C ILE A 4 1.66 7.10 1.38
N LYS A 5 0.89 8.18 1.56
CA LYS A 5 -0.53 8.23 1.20
C LYS A 5 -0.79 8.00 -0.29
N ASP A 6 0.03 8.54 -1.19
CA ASP A 6 -0.13 8.32 -2.62
C ASP A 6 0.28 6.90 -3.04
N ILE A 7 1.33 6.35 -2.42
CA ILE A 7 1.69 4.93 -2.59
C ILE A 7 0.52 4.07 -2.12
N ILE A 8 0.02 4.29 -0.89
CA ILE A 8 -1.11 3.54 -0.34
C ILE A 8 -2.38 3.71 -1.17
N LYS A 9 -2.64 4.89 -1.75
CA LYS A 9 -3.74 5.08 -2.70
C LYS A 9 -3.57 4.24 -3.96
N GLN A 10 -2.36 4.15 -4.53
CA GLN A 10 -2.08 3.26 -5.66
C GLN A 10 -2.32 1.79 -5.29
N LEU A 11 -1.95 1.40 -4.06
CA LEU A 11 -2.24 0.06 -3.52
C LEU A 11 -3.72 -0.13 -3.21
N GLY A 12 -4.45 0.95 -2.90
CA GLY A 12 -5.87 0.97 -2.57
C GLY A 12 -6.78 0.45 -3.68
N GLY A 13 -6.34 0.61 -4.93
CA GLY A 13 -6.99 -0.02 -6.09
C GLY A 13 -6.88 -1.56 -6.10
N ASN A 14 -5.98 -2.14 -5.29
CA ASN A 14 -5.69 -3.57 -5.27
C ASN A 14 -5.60 -4.12 -3.83
N LYS A 15 -6.77 -4.43 -3.26
CA LYS A 15 -6.92 -4.90 -1.87
C LYS A 15 -6.12 -6.17 -1.56
N ASP A 16 -6.03 -7.09 -2.52
CA ASP A 16 -5.23 -8.30 -2.38
C ASP A 16 -3.74 -7.97 -2.22
N LEU A 17 -3.25 -6.99 -2.98
CA LEU A 17 -1.87 -6.53 -2.88
C LEU A 17 -1.58 -5.93 -1.49
N MET A 18 -2.49 -5.12 -0.94
CA MET A 18 -2.35 -4.57 0.43
C MET A 18 -2.39 -5.64 1.51
N LYS A 19 -3.30 -6.63 1.39
CA LYS A 19 -3.35 -7.77 2.32
C LYS A 19 -2.04 -8.54 2.28
N GLN A 20 -1.54 -8.86 1.09
CA GLN A 20 -0.26 -9.52 0.93
C GLN A 20 0.87 -8.67 1.48
N LEU A 21 0.89 -7.35 1.25
CA LEU A 21 1.91 -6.44 1.78
C LEU A 21 1.94 -6.37 3.30
N SER A 22 0.78 -6.46 3.96
CA SER A 22 0.69 -6.45 5.44
C SER A 22 1.32 -7.68 6.09
N THR A 23 1.38 -8.81 5.37
CA THR A 23 1.93 -10.07 5.87
C THR A 23 3.25 -10.48 5.20
N ALA A 24 3.63 -9.82 4.11
CA ALA A 24 4.82 -10.13 3.32
C ALA A 24 6.10 -9.58 3.97
N ASP A 25 7.20 -10.29 3.80
CA ASP A 25 8.53 -9.76 4.15
C ASP A 25 8.97 -8.67 3.16
N LEU A 26 9.98 -7.89 3.52
CA LEU A 26 10.43 -6.73 2.74
C LEU A 26 10.78 -7.06 1.27
N SER A 27 11.40 -8.22 1.03
CA SER A 27 11.69 -8.69 -0.33
C SER A 27 10.42 -9.04 -1.12
N GLN A 28 9.47 -9.73 -0.48
CA GLN A 28 8.19 -10.09 -1.11
C GLN A 28 7.35 -8.85 -1.40
N ALA A 29 7.31 -7.91 -0.46
CA ALA A 29 6.65 -6.62 -0.62
C ALA A 29 7.19 -5.87 -1.84
N LYS A 30 8.51 -5.83 -2.00
CA LYS A 30 9.17 -5.19 -3.14
C LYS A 30 8.81 -5.84 -4.47
N ASP A 31 8.75 -7.17 -4.52
CA ASP A 31 8.29 -7.91 -5.70
C ASP A 31 6.82 -7.64 -6.04
N LEU A 32 5.95 -7.60 -5.03
CA LEU A 32 4.52 -7.29 -5.20
C LEU A 32 4.32 -5.88 -5.75
N LEU A 33 5.04 -4.91 -5.18
CA LEU A 33 5.01 -3.51 -5.62
C LEU A 33 5.52 -3.37 -7.05
N LYS A 34 6.63 -4.02 -7.40
CA LYS A 34 7.14 -4.07 -8.78
C LYS A 34 6.14 -4.67 -9.76
N LYS A 35 5.46 -5.76 -9.39
CA LYS A 35 4.40 -6.36 -10.22
C LYS A 35 3.23 -5.42 -10.44
N ALA A 36 2.97 -4.52 -9.49
CA ALA A 36 1.99 -3.46 -9.60
C ALA A 36 2.51 -2.21 -10.33
N ASN A 37 3.73 -2.23 -10.89
CA ASN A 37 4.44 -1.06 -11.45
C ASN A 37 4.66 0.08 -10.45
N ILE A 38 4.76 -0.25 -9.17
CA ILE A 38 5.05 0.69 -8.09
C ILE A 38 6.52 0.50 -7.69
N ASP A 39 7.37 1.46 -8.08
CA ASP A 39 8.79 1.44 -7.72
C ASP A 39 9.02 2.39 -6.55
N ILE A 40 9.23 1.82 -5.35
CA ILE A 40 9.42 2.57 -4.11
C ILE A 40 10.60 2.02 -3.32
N SER A 41 11.19 2.89 -2.49
CA SER A 41 12.38 2.54 -1.71
C SER A 41 12.05 1.59 -0.55
N ASP A 42 13.03 0.81 -0.09
CA ASP A 42 12.88 -0.10 1.06
C ASP A 42 12.41 0.62 2.33
N ALA A 43 12.80 1.90 2.48
CA ALA A 43 12.35 2.75 3.58
C ALA A 43 10.84 3.07 3.48
N ASP A 44 10.33 3.29 2.26
CA ASP A 44 8.91 3.58 2.04
C ASP A 44 8.06 2.30 2.14
N ILE A 45 8.59 1.15 1.70
CA ILE A 45 7.96 -0.16 1.92
C ILE A 45 7.69 -0.39 3.40
N LYS A 46 8.71 -0.18 4.26
CA LYS A 46 8.55 -0.32 5.72
C LYS A 46 7.48 0.61 6.27
N LYS A 47 7.39 1.85 5.77
CA LYS A 47 6.37 2.80 6.21
C LYS A 47 4.97 2.40 5.75
N VAL A 48 4.83 1.87 4.53
CA VAL A 48 3.56 1.31 4.02
C VAL A 48 3.15 0.12 4.90
N GLN A 49 4.06 -0.81 5.17
CA GLN A 49 3.79 -1.96 6.02
C GLN A 49 3.43 -1.55 7.45
N ALA A 50 4.15 -0.59 8.02
CA ALA A 50 3.82 -0.03 9.33
C ALA A 50 2.44 0.63 9.33
N ALA A 51 2.10 1.39 8.28
CA ALA A 51 0.80 2.05 8.17
C ALA A 51 -0.37 1.05 7.97
N LEU A 52 -0.11 -0.07 7.28
CA LEU A 52 -1.06 -1.19 7.14
C LEU A 52 -1.20 -1.98 8.46
N ALA A 53 -0.11 -2.17 9.21
CA ALA A 53 -0.08 -2.92 10.46
C ALA A 53 -0.65 -2.13 11.65
N ASP A 54 -0.46 -0.80 11.67
CA ASP A 54 -0.95 0.10 12.73
C ASP A 54 -2.49 0.24 12.71
N GLY A 55 -3.19 -0.39 11.74
CA GLY A 55 -4.65 -0.37 11.62
C GLY A 55 -5.24 1.02 11.31
N LYS A 56 -4.41 2.07 11.31
CA LYS A 56 -4.76 3.47 10.98
C LYS A 56 -5.28 3.67 9.56
N LEU A 57 -5.09 2.67 8.70
CA LEU A 57 -5.65 2.64 7.37
C LEU A 57 -6.48 1.38 7.29
N ASP A 58 -7.66 1.47 7.88
CA ASP A 58 -8.64 0.40 7.77
C ASP A 58 -8.89 0.12 6.29
N PHE A 59 -8.94 -1.15 5.88
CA PHE A 59 -9.24 -1.52 4.49
C PHE A 59 -10.58 -0.92 4.00
N GLY A 60 -11.45 -0.56 4.94
CA GLY A 60 -12.64 0.26 4.73
C GLY A 60 -12.33 1.70 4.33
N GLU A 61 -11.51 2.43 5.10
CA GLU A 61 -11.08 3.79 4.76
C GLU A 61 -10.29 3.86 3.46
N ILE A 62 -9.44 2.87 3.18
CA ILE A 62 -8.72 2.81 1.90
C ILE A 62 -9.69 2.57 0.73
N LYS A 63 -10.74 1.76 0.94
CA LYS A 63 -11.80 1.55 -0.06
C LYS A 63 -12.56 2.85 -0.34
N ASP A 64 -12.87 3.63 0.69
CA ASP A 64 -13.52 4.93 0.53
C ASP A 64 -12.59 5.98 -0.09
N LEU A 65 -11.30 6.00 0.26
CA LEU A 65 -10.29 6.87 -0.37
C LEU A 65 -10.08 6.54 -1.86
N ALA A 66 -10.01 5.25 -2.21
CA ALA A 66 -9.87 4.81 -3.60
C ALA A 66 -11.17 4.99 -4.39
N GLY A 67 -12.33 4.79 -3.75
CA GLY A 67 -13.66 4.97 -4.36
C GLY A 67 -14.05 6.43 -4.56
N ALA A 68 -13.67 7.32 -3.64
CA ALA A 68 -13.94 8.76 -3.74
C ALA A 68 -13.07 9.47 -4.80
N PHE A 69 -11.91 8.91 -5.15
CA PHE A 69 -11.02 9.46 -6.17
C PHE A 69 -11.37 9.00 -7.60
N MET A 70 -12.15 7.92 -7.74
CA MET A 70 -12.64 7.42 -9.04
C MET A 70 -13.96 8.06 -9.50
N LYS A 71 -14.43 9.12 -8.82
CA LYS A 71 -15.62 9.87 -9.20
C LYS A 71 -15.29 11.23 -9.78
#